data_AF-A0A1Y0XXX9-F1
#
_entry.id   AF-A0A1Y0XXX9-F1
#
_cell.length_a   1.000
_cell.length_b   1.000
_cell.length_c   1.000
_cell.angle_alpha   90.00
_cell.angle_beta   90.00
_cell.angle_gamma   90.00
#
_symmetry.space_group_name_H-M   'P 1'
#
loop_
_entity.id
_entity.type
_entity.pdbx_description
1 polymer ?
#
loop_
_entity_poly.entity_id
_entity_poly.type
_entity_poly.pdbx_seq_one_letter_code
_entity_poly.pdbx_strand_id
1 'polypeptide(L)'
;MVSLTAWNKKDIKSIIDSGKFDTEFYLKENPDVKKSGLDPIIHYVLYGVHENRNPNDNFNTEIYYNLYKNVIGKNENPFAHYIRNNDHLFFFEKGLLQEYSYVSITNALNRLKKYPFFNEEDYVRMNSDVSSASMPTARHALLYGIGEGREIFSKRSIVRFLGNECKHDVNYKITDKVYGKNFPKTIGVFYHSEGNSFIQELAECLSDYLCDAGLNAKVLTEKTPEEETPELCIFCAPHEFFFLDGNEIWKRDEIIRKSIMFNTEQPQTLWFTRGILYILMSAGVMDLCYQNLKSFSDVGLPVFHFDPPVKIEACKLSEVDKKHPLFRILPEKAKIGSTPFRSIAERDIDVSFFGNASRKREKFFSRSAAFFSNYQCFLYYRKADGPIPSTGVYDILSRLPRYVAENSKVALNIHRDDNCFFEWHRIVKQGLASGTIVVTEECFPHPLYKAGEHFLSETPRHMPNLVEWLIQTEDGQKEAARIQQNIFDLLQDEKIFNSKNIDLKNYISAVWSTVK
;
A
#
# COMPACT_ATOMS: atom_id res chain seq x y z
N MET A 1 -36.16 38.37 29.58
CA MET A 1 -36.84 37.09 29.26
C MET A 1 -36.80 36.90 27.76
N VAL A 2 -35.99 35.97 27.26
CA VAL A 2 -35.97 35.64 25.83
C VAL A 2 -37.24 34.85 25.52
N SER A 3 -38.06 35.32 24.58
CA SER A 3 -39.29 34.63 24.19
C SER A 3 -38.96 33.44 23.28
N LEU A 4 -39.14 32.21 23.76
CA LEU A 4 -38.92 31.00 22.97
C LEU A 4 -40.03 30.81 21.93
N THR A 5 -39.65 30.65 20.66
CA THR A 5 -40.60 30.29 19.60
C THR A 5 -41.18 28.88 19.82
N ALA A 6 -42.28 28.56 19.13
CA ALA A 6 -42.85 27.20 19.15
C ALA A 6 -41.85 26.15 18.65
N TRP A 7 -40.98 26.52 17.70
CA TRP A 7 -39.91 25.66 17.19
C TRP A 7 -38.81 25.44 18.23
N ASN A 8 -38.36 26.50 18.90
CA ASN A 8 -37.33 26.38 19.94
C ASN A 8 -37.81 25.47 21.08
N LYS A 9 -39.09 25.58 21.48
CA LYS A 9 -39.68 24.69 22.50
C LYS A 9 -39.70 23.22 22.05
N LYS A 10 -40.02 22.97 20.78
CA LYS A 10 -40.01 21.62 20.19
C LYS A 10 -38.59 21.03 20.15
N ASP A 11 -37.60 21.83 19.78
CA ASP A 11 -36.20 21.43 19.69
C ASP A 11 -35.60 21.17 21.07
N ILE A 12 -35.82 22.06 22.03
CA ILE A 12 -35.43 21.87 23.44
C ILE A 12 -36.02 20.56 23.97
N LYS A 13 -37.31 20.31 23.72
CA LYS A 13 -37.95 19.07 24.15
C LYS A 13 -37.31 17.83 23.52
N SER A 14 -37.09 17.82 22.21
CA SER A 14 -36.38 16.72 21.53
C SER A 14 -34.99 16.46 22.13
N ILE A 15 -34.26 17.53 22.43
CA ILE A 15 -32.91 17.42 23.01
C ILE A 15 -32.95 16.83 24.42
N ILE A 16 -33.84 17.33 25.29
CA ILE A 16 -34.01 16.83 26.65
C ILE A 16 -34.46 15.35 26.63
N ASP A 17 -35.50 15.03 25.87
CA ASP A 17 -36.08 13.68 25.83
C ASP A 17 -35.08 12.64 25.31
N SER A 18 -34.11 13.05 24.49
CA SER A 18 -33.08 12.15 23.95
C SER A 18 -32.01 11.75 24.97
N GLY A 19 -31.78 12.55 26.02
CA GLY A 19 -30.65 12.39 26.93
C GLY A 19 -29.27 12.52 26.29
N LYS A 20 -29.17 12.96 25.03
CA LYS A 20 -27.90 13.04 24.28
C LYS A 20 -27.14 14.35 24.47
N PHE A 21 -27.71 15.37 25.10
CA PHE A 21 -26.99 16.61 25.40
C PHE A 21 -26.08 16.42 26.62
N ASP A 22 -24.78 16.62 26.44
CA ASP A 22 -23.80 16.48 27.51
C ASP A 22 -23.55 17.84 28.15
N THR A 23 -24.21 18.10 29.27
CA THR A 23 -24.10 19.37 30.00
C THR A 23 -22.69 19.61 30.54
N GLU A 24 -22.01 18.57 31.01
CA GLU A 24 -20.66 18.71 31.58
C GLU A 24 -19.66 19.06 30.47
N PHE A 25 -19.72 18.33 29.35
CA PHE A 25 -18.95 18.64 28.14
C PHE A 25 -19.22 20.07 27.67
N TYR A 26 -20.49 20.45 27.52
CA TYR A 26 -20.86 21.76 26.98
C TYR A 26 -20.33 22.90 27.86
N LEU A 27 -20.44 22.79 29.18
CA LEU A 27 -19.95 23.82 30.10
C LEU A 27 -18.42 23.85 30.22
N LYS A 28 -17.75 22.74 29.97
CA LYS A 28 -16.29 22.64 29.94
C LYS A 28 -15.72 23.34 28.71
N GLU A 29 -16.27 23.05 27.53
CA GLU A 29 -15.84 23.65 26.25
C GLU A 29 -16.29 25.10 26.10
N ASN A 30 -17.31 25.52 26.85
CA ASN A 30 -17.89 26.87 26.78
C ASN A 30 -17.87 27.60 28.14
N PRO A 31 -16.68 28.03 28.63
CA PRO A 31 -16.56 28.68 29.94
C PRO A 31 -17.34 29.99 30.09
N ASP A 32 -17.60 30.68 28.98
CA ASP A 32 -18.45 31.88 28.92
C ASP A 32 -19.91 31.57 29.26
N VAL A 33 -20.44 30.45 28.77
CA VAL A 33 -21.78 29.97 29.11
C VAL A 33 -21.86 29.63 30.59
N LYS A 34 -20.83 28.94 31.12
CA LYS A 34 -20.71 28.63 32.55
C LYS A 34 -20.74 29.88 33.43
N LYS A 35 -20.07 30.96 32.99
CA LYS A 35 -20.07 32.26 33.70
C LYS A 35 -21.41 32.99 33.58
N SER A 36 -22.14 32.81 32.49
CA SER A 36 -23.42 33.47 32.24
C SER A 36 -24.57 32.97 33.14
N GLY A 37 -24.48 31.72 33.63
CA GLY A 37 -25.53 31.08 34.42
C GLY A 37 -26.78 30.70 33.62
N LEU A 38 -26.77 30.86 32.29
CA LEU A 38 -27.85 30.38 31.43
C LEU A 38 -27.91 28.85 31.42
N ASP A 39 -29.12 28.31 31.29
CA ASP A 39 -29.31 26.89 31.05
C ASP A 39 -28.57 26.46 29.75
N PRO A 40 -27.68 25.46 29.79
CA PRO A 40 -26.85 25.08 28.65
C PRO A 40 -27.62 24.64 27.41
N ILE A 41 -28.77 23.97 27.58
CA ILE A 41 -29.61 23.52 26.46
C ILE A 41 -30.31 24.73 25.83
N ILE A 42 -30.85 25.64 26.65
CA ILE A 42 -31.44 26.90 26.17
C ILE A 42 -30.38 27.74 25.46
N HIS A 43 -29.17 27.86 26.02
CA HIS A 43 -28.07 28.57 25.39
C HIS A 43 -27.72 27.97 24.03
N TYR A 44 -27.56 26.65 23.97
CA TYR A 44 -27.22 25.96 22.73
C TYR A 44 -28.26 26.18 21.63
N VAL A 45 -29.56 26.02 21.96
CA VAL A 45 -30.64 26.17 20.98
C VAL A 45 -30.77 27.61 20.48
N LEU A 46 -30.52 28.60 21.32
CA LEU A 46 -30.69 30.02 20.97
C LEU A 46 -29.45 30.66 20.34
N TYR A 47 -28.26 30.26 20.77
CA TYR A 47 -27.01 30.94 20.43
C TYR A 47 -25.96 29.95 19.96
N GLY A 48 -25.72 28.89 20.75
CA GLY A 48 -24.62 27.97 20.50
C GLY A 48 -24.65 27.29 19.14
N VAL A 49 -25.84 27.03 18.59
CA VAL A 49 -25.99 26.49 17.23
C VAL A 49 -25.45 27.44 16.14
N HIS A 50 -25.68 28.74 16.28
CA HIS A 50 -25.22 29.75 15.33
C HIS A 50 -23.73 30.07 15.49
N GLU A 51 -23.16 29.68 16.63
CA GLU A 51 -21.75 29.78 16.98
C GLU A 51 -21.00 28.47 16.72
N ASN A 52 -21.61 27.51 16.01
CA ASN A 52 -21.06 26.18 15.70
C ASN A 52 -20.62 25.37 16.94
N ARG A 53 -21.13 25.66 18.15
CA ARG A 53 -20.79 24.93 19.37
C ARG A 53 -21.33 23.51 19.31
N ASN A 54 -20.67 22.57 19.96
CA ASN A 54 -21.06 21.16 19.93
C ASN A 54 -21.81 20.78 21.24
N PRO A 55 -22.98 20.11 21.17
CA PRO A 55 -23.80 19.76 22.32
C PRO A 55 -23.30 18.52 23.09
N ASN A 56 -22.40 17.74 22.49
CA ASN A 56 -21.69 16.60 23.08
C ASN A 56 -20.46 16.26 22.21
N ASP A 57 -19.61 15.34 22.68
CA ASP A 57 -18.43 14.86 21.93
C ASP A 57 -18.77 14.12 20.63
N ASN A 58 -20.01 13.63 20.48
CA ASN A 58 -20.50 12.76 19.39
C ASN A 58 -21.23 13.53 18.26
N PHE A 59 -21.42 14.85 18.38
CA PHE A 59 -22.15 15.67 17.44
C PHE A 59 -21.44 17.00 17.14
N ASN A 60 -21.09 17.19 15.86
CA ASN A 60 -20.52 18.43 15.34
C ASN A 60 -21.62 19.22 14.62
N THR A 61 -21.98 20.37 15.18
CA THR A 61 -23.07 21.23 14.69
C THR A 61 -22.80 21.72 13.27
N GLU A 62 -21.57 22.16 12.99
CA GLU A 62 -21.19 22.71 11.69
C GLU A 62 -21.22 21.65 10.59
N ILE A 63 -20.59 20.50 10.83
CA ILE A 63 -20.56 19.38 9.87
C ILE A 63 -21.98 18.91 9.57
N TYR A 64 -22.80 18.70 10.61
CA TYR A 64 -24.17 18.24 10.41
C TYR A 64 -25.00 19.25 9.61
N TYR A 65 -24.92 20.52 9.98
CA TYR A 65 -25.63 21.58 9.28
C TYR A 65 -25.21 21.63 7.80
N ASN A 66 -23.91 21.60 7.49
CA ASN A 66 -23.43 21.69 6.11
C ASN A 66 -23.90 20.52 5.23
N LEU A 67 -23.96 19.30 5.78
CA LEU A 67 -24.44 18.11 5.06
C LEU A 67 -25.96 18.12 4.84
N TYR A 68 -26.73 18.60 5.83
CA TYR A 68 -28.18 18.51 5.84
C TYR A 68 -28.90 19.86 5.65
N LYS A 69 -28.20 20.94 5.30
CA LYS A 69 -28.77 22.29 5.14
C LYS A 69 -29.96 22.38 4.17
N ASN A 70 -30.03 21.47 3.20
CA ASN A 70 -31.10 21.44 2.21
C ASN A 70 -32.37 20.73 2.72
N VAL A 71 -32.30 20.02 3.85
CA VAL A 71 -33.43 19.29 4.45
C VAL A 71 -33.79 19.79 5.85
N ILE A 72 -32.86 20.41 6.56
CA ILE A 72 -33.12 21.08 7.84
C ILE A 72 -34.09 22.24 7.60
N GLY A 73 -35.19 22.29 8.36
CA GLY A 73 -36.14 23.39 8.26
C GLY A 73 -35.51 24.74 8.58
N LYS A 74 -36.02 25.83 7.98
CA LYS A 74 -35.47 27.21 8.08
C LYS A 74 -35.19 27.74 9.50
N ASN A 75 -35.78 27.13 10.54
CA ASN A 75 -35.58 27.46 11.96
C ASN A 75 -35.40 26.21 12.84
N GLU A 76 -35.11 25.05 12.26
CA GLU A 76 -34.92 23.82 13.02
C GLU A 76 -33.47 23.71 13.48
N ASN A 77 -33.28 23.41 14.76
CA ASN A 77 -31.95 23.19 15.31
C ASN A 77 -31.32 21.92 14.67
N PRO A 78 -30.09 21.98 14.12
CA PRO A 78 -29.40 20.84 13.52
C PRO A 78 -29.30 19.62 14.43
N PHE A 79 -29.04 19.80 15.73
CA PHE A 79 -28.97 18.70 16.69
C PHE A 79 -30.35 18.10 17.00
N ALA A 80 -31.40 18.94 17.06
CA ALA A 80 -32.77 18.44 17.19
C ALA A 80 -33.22 17.67 15.94
N HIS A 81 -32.89 18.16 14.74
CA HIS A 81 -33.12 17.44 13.48
C HIS A 81 -32.35 16.12 13.46
N TYR A 82 -31.11 16.12 13.94
CA TYR A 82 -30.29 14.92 14.11
C TYR A 82 -30.94 13.88 15.02
N ILE A 83 -31.35 14.27 16.22
CA ILE A 83 -32.01 13.37 17.18
C ILE A 83 -33.28 12.74 16.58
N ARG A 84 -34.03 13.49 15.76
CA ARG A 84 -35.28 13.00 15.18
C ARG A 84 -35.09 12.05 14.00
N ASN A 85 -34.05 12.28 13.19
CA ASN A 85 -33.95 11.67 11.85
C ASN A 85 -32.70 10.84 11.64
N ASN A 86 -31.60 11.19 12.32
CA ASN A 86 -30.26 10.75 11.99
C ASN A 86 -29.46 10.32 13.22
N ASP A 87 -30.14 9.98 14.32
CA ASP A 87 -29.53 9.81 15.64
C ASP A 87 -28.58 8.61 15.77
N HIS A 88 -28.55 7.77 14.74
CA HIS A 88 -27.65 6.64 14.51
C HIS A 88 -26.34 7.06 13.81
N LEU A 89 -26.32 8.24 13.20
CA LEU A 89 -25.12 8.87 12.65
C LEU A 89 -24.36 9.56 13.77
N PHE A 90 -23.09 9.89 13.58
CA PHE A 90 -22.30 10.55 14.60
C PHE A 90 -21.32 11.49 13.92
N PHE A 91 -21.18 12.71 14.42
CA PHE A 91 -20.47 13.80 13.78
C PHE A 91 -19.44 14.30 14.80
N PHE A 92 -18.14 14.16 14.56
CA PHE A 92 -17.12 14.42 15.59
C PHE A 92 -16.10 15.46 15.14
N GLU A 93 -15.41 16.04 16.11
CA GLU A 93 -14.35 17.05 15.91
C GLU A 93 -12.99 16.57 16.44
N LYS A 94 -12.76 15.25 16.58
CA LYS A 94 -11.49 14.70 17.11
C LYS A 94 -10.97 13.54 16.25
N GLY A 95 -9.65 13.48 16.11
CA GLY A 95 -8.95 12.53 15.23
C GLY A 95 -9.04 12.93 13.76
N LEU A 96 -9.06 11.93 12.88
CA LEU A 96 -9.07 12.11 11.42
C LEU A 96 -10.22 12.98 10.85
N LEU A 97 -11.31 13.19 11.60
CA LEU A 97 -12.41 14.07 11.19
C LEU A 97 -12.06 15.57 11.23
N GLN A 98 -10.93 15.96 11.83
CA GLN A 98 -10.38 17.32 11.70
C GLN A 98 -9.71 17.54 10.33
N GLU A 99 -9.28 16.46 9.68
CA GLU A 99 -8.51 16.49 8.43
C GLU A 99 -9.33 16.05 7.21
N TYR A 100 -10.38 15.25 7.44
CA TYR A 100 -11.14 14.57 6.39
C TYR A 100 -12.65 14.79 6.47
N SER A 101 -13.30 14.80 5.30
CA SER A 101 -14.74 15.01 5.23
C SER A 101 -15.51 13.84 5.83
N TYR A 102 -16.70 14.12 6.36
CA TYR A 102 -17.61 13.09 6.87
C TYR A 102 -17.89 11.98 5.84
N VAL A 103 -17.95 12.34 4.55
CA VAL A 103 -18.19 11.39 3.45
C VAL A 103 -17.03 10.40 3.36
N SER A 104 -15.78 10.87 3.34
CA SER A 104 -14.60 10.02 3.26
C SER A 104 -14.46 9.12 4.49
N ILE A 105 -14.67 9.66 5.68
CA ILE A 105 -14.62 8.88 6.92
C ILE A 105 -15.74 7.83 6.98
N THR A 106 -16.95 8.17 6.54
CA THR A 106 -18.06 7.21 6.47
C THR A 106 -17.77 6.10 5.47
N ASN A 107 -17.22 6.43 4.30
CA ASN A 107 -16.79 5.44 3.31
C ASN A 107 -15.70 4.54 3.86
N ALA A 108 -14.67 5.10 4.48
CA ALA A 108 -13.59 4.33 5.09
C ALA A 108 -14.09 3.42 6.21
N LEU A 109 -15.01 3.89 7.06
CA LEU A 109 -15.61 3.09 8.13
C LEU A 109 -16.46 1.93 7.57
N ASN A 110 -17.26 2.20 6.53
CA ASN A 110 -18.08 1.18 5.88
C ASN A 110 -17.21 0.11 5.20
N ARG A 111 -16.08 0.51 4.63
CA ARG A 111 -15.09 -0.39 4.06
C ARG A 111 -14.37 -1.17 5.16
N LEU A 112 -13.87 -0.52 6.22
CA LEU A 112 -13.18 -1.18 7.33
C LEU A 112 -14.03 -2.27 7.98
N LYS A 113 -15.31 -2.01 8.25
CA LYS A 113 -16.24 -2.99 8.82
C LYS A 113 -16.41 -4.26 7.97
N LYS A 114 -16.23 -4.14 6.66
CA LYS A 114 -16.30 -5.25 5.69
C LYS A 114 -14.92 -5.78 5.32
N TYR A 115 -13.85 -5.14 5.80
CA TYR A 115 -12.50 -5.45 5.37
C TYR A 115 -12.09 -6.81 5.95
N PRO A 116 -11.67 -7.79 5.13
CA PRO A 116 -11.52 -9.16 5.60
C PRO A 116 -10.52 -9.38 6.73
N PHE A 117 -9.56 -8.46 6.90
CA PHE A 117 -8.57 -8.52 7.99
C PHE A 117 -9.09 -7.93 9.30
N PHE A 118 -10.19 -7.18 9.28
CA PHE A 118 -10.72 -6.51 10.46
C PHE A 118 -11.81 -7.36 11.13
N ASN A 119 -11.65 -7.59 12.42
CA ASN A 119 -12.64 -8.25 13.26
C ASN A 119 -12.71 -7.50 14.61
N GLU A 120 -13.92 -7.11 15.02
CA GLU A 120 -14.10 -6.27 16.21
C GLU A 120 -13.69 -6.99 17.50
N GLU A 121 -13.98 -8.29 17.63
CA GLU A 121 -13.58 -9.08 18.80
C GLU A 121 -12.06 -9.22 18.89
N ASP A 122 -11.39 -9.47 17.76
CA ASP A 122 -9.94 -9.52 17.67
C ASP A 122 -9.31 -8.17 18.04
N TYR A 123 -9.86 -7.07 17.53
CA TYR A 123 -9.36 -5.73 17.83
C TYR A 123 -9.47 -5.39 19.33
N VAL A 124 -10.62 -5.69 19.96
CA VAL A 124 -10.79 -5.51 21.42
C VAL A 124 -9.86 -6.44 22.20
N ARG A 125 -9.65 -7.67 21.76
CA ARG A 125 -8.72 -8.59 22.44
C ARG A 125 -7.27 -8.11 22.40
N MET A 126 -6.86 -7.49 21.29
CA MET A 126 -5.52 -6.90 21.15
C MET A 126 -5.40 -5.54 21.87
N ASN A 127 -6.52 -4.85 22.08
CA ASN A 127 -6.58 -3.51 22.66
C ASN A 127 -7.66 -3.47 23.77
N SER A 128 -7.40 -4.13 24.89
CA SER A 128 -8.43 -4.41 25.91
C SER A 128 -9.05 -3.16 26.54
N ASP A 129 -8.32 -2.04 26.56
CA ASP A 129 -8.79 -0.74 27.05
C ASP A 129 -9.98 -0.20 26.23
N VAL A 130 -10.09 -0.59 24.95
CA VAL A 130 -11.20 -0.19 24.04
C VAL A 130 -12.55 -0.69 24.54
N SER A 131 -12.60 -1.76 25.33
CA SER A 131 -13.85 -2.27 25.92
C SER A 131 -14.55 -1.25 26.83
N SER A 132 -13.81 -0.28 27.36
CA SER A 132 -14.33 0.81 28.20
C SER A 132 -14.73 2.06 27.40
N ALA A 133 -14.42 2.09 26.10
CA ALA A 133 -14.72 3.24 25.26
C ALA A 133 -16.23 3.34 24.98
N SER A 134 -16.79 4.55 25.08
CA SER A 134 -18.19 4.85 24.80
C SER A 134 -18.53 4.91 23.29
N MET A 135 -17.73 4.26 22.44
CA MET A 135 -17.82 4.36 20.98
C MET A 135 -17.76 2.99 20.29
N PRO A 136 -18.37 2.81 19.10
CA PRO A 136 -18.29 1.56 18.35
C PRO A 136 -16.84 1.17 18.00
N THR A 137 -16.54 -0.12 18.09
CA THR A 137 -15.20 -0.69 17.95
C THR A 137 -14.52 -0.38 16.61
N ALA A 138 -15.19 -0.61 15.48
CA ALA A 138 -14.65 -0.25 14.16
C ALA A 138 -14.37 1.24 14.01
N ARG A 139 -15.16 2.09 14.69
CA ARG A 139 -14.95 3.54 14.68
C ARG A 139 -13.74 3.92 15.53
N HIS A 140 -13.60 3.33 16.71
CA HIS A 140 -12.40 3.52 17.53
C HIS A 140 -11.14 3.14 16.74
N ALA A 141 -11.15 1.97 16.10
CA ALA A 141 -10.05 1.49 15.27
C ALA A 141 -9.65 2.50 14.19
N LEU A 142 -10.62 3.03 13.43
CA LEU A 142 -10.36 3.96 12.34
C LEU A 142 -9.88 5.34 12.86
N LEU A 143 -10.62 5.95 13.79
CA LEU A 143 -10.42 7.36 14.17
C LEU A 143 -9.25 7.58 15.14
N TYR A 144 -8.95 6.59 15.97
CA TYR A 144 -7.94 6.68 17.02
C TYR A 144 -6.88 5.59 16.85
N GLY A 145 -7.31 4.33 16.68
CA GLY A 145 -6.40 3.20 16.69
C GLY A 145 -5.30 3.27 15.64
N ILE A 146 -5.63 3.62 14.39
CA ILE A 146 -4.63 3.77 13.32
C ILE A 146 -3.62 4.87 13.67
N GLY A 147 -4.09 6.05 14.07
CA GLY A 147 -3.23 7.19 14.42
C GLY A 147 -2.35 6.95 15.64
N GLU A 148 -2.86 6.21 16.63
CA GLU A 148 -2.13 5.78 17.82
C GLU A 148 -1.13 4.63 17.56
N GLY A 149 -1.13 4.07 16.34
CA GLY A 149 -0.25 2.95 15.96
C GLY A 149 -0.65 1.62 16.59
N ARG A 150 -1.92 1.44 16.93
CA ARG A 150 -2.46 0.19 17.50
C ARG A 150 -2.47 -0.93 16.48
N GLU A 151 -2.40 -2.18 16.96
CA GLU A 151 -2.67 -3.34 16.13
C GLU A 151 -4.16 -3.37 15.75
N ILE A 152 -4.46 -3.14 14.48
CA ILE A 152 -5.83 -3.15 13.95
C ILE A 152 -6.21 -4.54 13.41
N PHE A 153 -5.26 -5.23 12.77
CA PHE A 153 -5.50 -6.50 12.10
C PHE A 153 -4.79 -7.65 12.83
N SER A 154 -5.53 -8.69 13.17
CA SER A 154 -4.92 -9.85 13.79
C SER A 154 -4.15 -10.68 12.75
N LYS A 155 -2.96 -11.17 13.12
CA LYS A 155 -2.17 -12.09 12.27
C LYS A 155 -2.99 -13.31 11.85
N ARG A 156 -3.88 -13.78 12.73
CA ARG A 156 -4.78 -14.91 12.46
C ARG A 156 -5.74 -14.62 11.30
N SER A 157 -6.37 -13.44 11.29
CA SER A 157 -7.30 -13.03 10.23
C SER A 157 -6.59 -12.88 8.89
N ILE A 158 -5.41 -12.26 8.89
CA ILE A 158 -4.58 -12.10 7.69
C ILE A 158 -4.19 -13.47 7.11
N VAL A 159 -3.60 -14.36 7.93
CA VAL A 159 -3.15 -15.69 7.48
C VAL A 159 -4.34 -16.54 7.00
N ARG A 160 -5.47 -16.50 7.70
CA ARG A 160 -6.67 -17.24 7.31
C ARG A 160 -7.18 -16.79 5.94
N PHE A 161 -7.25 -15.49 5.70
CA PHE A 161 -7.74 -14.95 4.44
C PHE A 161 -6.76 -15.23 3.29
N LEU A 162 -5.50 -14.79 3.43
CA LEU A 162 -4.50 -14.97 2.37
C LEU A 162 -4.26 -16.46 2.08
N GLY A 163 -4.20 -17.30 3.10
CA GLY A 163 -4.06 -18.75 2.94
C GLY A 163 -5.24 -19.43 2.26
N ASN A 164 -6.43 -18.84 2.29
CA ASN A 164 -7.56 -19.29 1.48
C ASN A 164 -7.43 -18.82 0.02
N GLU A 165 -7.06 -17.56 -0.19
CA GLU A 165 -6.85 -17.02 -1.54
C GLU A 165 -5.73 -17.76 -2.30
N CYS A 166 -4.68 -18.20 -1.61
CA CYS A 166 -3.60 -19.00 -2.20
C CYS A 166 -4.04 -20.39 -2.71
N LYS A 167 -5.21 -20.90 -2.31
CA LYS A 167 -5.72 -22.21 -2.77
C LYS A 167 -6.42 -22.13 -4.12
N HIS A 168 -6.76 -20.92 -4.57
CA HIS A 168 -7.41 -20.73 -5.85
C HIS A 168 -6.40 -20.90 -6.98
N ASP A 169 -6.83 -21.51 -8.08
CA ASP A 169 -6.03 -21.56 -9.29
C ASP A 169 -5.97 -20.15 -9.91
N VAL A 170 -4.76 -19.63 -10.06
CA VAL A 170 -4.54 -18.26 -10.50
C VAL A 170 -3.87 -18.29 -11.86
N ASN A 171 -4.58 -17.91 -12.91
CA ASN A 171 -4.02 -17.83 -14.26
C ASN A 171 -4.32 -16.47 -14.88
N TYR A 172 -3.30 -15.87 -15.48
CA TYR A 172 -3.45 -14.63 -16.22
C TYR A 172 -4.37 -14.83 -17.43
N LYS A 173 -5.32 -13.92 -17.60
CA LYS A 173 -6.27 -13.94 -18.72
C LYS A 173 -5.90 -12.82 -19.68
N ILE A 174 -5.74 -13.17 -20.95
CA ILE A 174 -5.47 -12.20 -22.01
C ILE A 174 -6.70 -11.31 -22.21
N THR A 175 -6.47 -10.01 -22.18
CA THR A 175 -7.42 -8.95 -22.52
C THR A 175 -7.01 -8.33 -23.86
N ASP A 176 -7.91 -8.37 -24.84
CA ASP A 176 -7.68 -7.88 -26.20
C ASP A 176 -8.37 -6.52 -26.48
N LYS A 177 -9.18 -6.03 -25.54
CA LYS A 177 -10.04 -4.86 -25.74
C LYS A 177 -9.88 -3.82 -24.63
N VAL A 178 -9.74 -2.58 -25.07
CA VAL A 178 -9.88 -1.41 -24.20
C VAL A 178 -11.37 -1.09 -24.06
N TYR A 179 -11.91 -1.22 -22.86
CA TYR A 179 -13.28 -0.84 -22.51
C TYR A 179 -13.41 0.63 -22.09
N GLY A 180 -12.30 1.22 -21.65
CA GLY A 180 -12.21 2.62 -21.24
C GLY A 180 -12.43 3.59 -22.39
N LYS A 181 -13.33 4.57 -22.20
CA LYS A 181 -13.60 5.62 -23.19
C LYS A 181 -12.97 6.98 -22.84
N ASN A 182 -12.68 7.20 -21.56
CA ASN A 182 -12.17 8.45 -21.03
C ASN A 182 -10.92 8.20 -20.18
N PHE A 183 -9.94 9.09 -20.31
CA PHE A 183 -8.68 9.05 -19.57
C PHE A 183 -8.37 10.44 -19.02
N PRO A 184 -7.66 10.55 -17.88
CA PRO A 184 -7.14 11.82 -17.41
C PRO A 184 -6.09 12.36 -18.40
N LYS A 185 -6.03 13.69 -18.56
CA LYS A 185 -5.02 14.35 -19.41
C LYS A 185 -3.61 14.27 -18.84
N THR A 186 -3.51 14.23 -17.51
CA THR A 186 -2.25 14.15 -16.77
C THR A 186 -2.40 13.22 -15.57
N ILE A 187 -1.42 12.34 -15.38
CA ILE A 187 -1.31 11.45 -14.23
C ILE A 187 -0.02 11.79 -13.48
N GLY A 188 -0.13 12.01 -12.17
CA GLY A 188 1.03 12.14 -11.28
C GLY A 188 1.27 10.85 -10.51
N VAL A 189 2.47 10.29 -10.63
CA VAL A 189 2.91 9.18 -9.78
C VAL A 189 3.81 9.74 -8.68
N PHE A 190 3.30 9.80 -7.47
CA PHE A 190 3.93 10.45 -6.33
C PHE A 190 4.70 9.43 -5.47
N TYR A 191 5.93 9.78 -5.12
CA TYR A 191 6.69 9.16 -4.03
C TYR A 191 7.24 10.24 -3.11
N HIS A 192 7.66 9.87 -1.89
CA HIS A 192 8.22 10.84 -0.96
C HIS A 192 9.73 10.96 -1.18
N SER A 193 10.26 12.18 -1.33
CA SER A 193 11.67 12.38 -1.68
C SER A 193 12.65 11.96 -0.57
N GLU A 194 12.22 12.03 0.69
CA GLU A 194 12.95 11.51 1.87
C GLU A 194 12.58 10.06 2.23
N GLY A 195 11.76 9.39 1.41
CA GLY A 195 11.34 8.01 1.60
C GLY A 195 12.39 6.98 1.22
N ASN A 196 12.03 5.71 1.27
CA ASN A 196 12.90 4.63 0.84
C ASN A 196 13.14 4.70 -0.68
N SER A 197 14.40 4.63 -1.11
CA SER A 197 14.79 4.69 -2.53
C SER A 197 14.10 3.63 -3.40
N PHE A 198 13.69 2.50 -2.82
CA PHE A 198 12.90 1.49 -3.52
C PHE A 198 11.53 2.02 -3.99
N ILE A 199 10.91 2.93 -3.24
CA ILE A 199 9.61 3.50 -3.61
C ILE A 199 9.75 4.43 -4.83
N GLN A 200 10.86 5.16 -4.92
CA GLN A 200 11.20 5.94 -6.12
C GLN A 200 11.28 5.03 -7.35
N GLU A 201 11.98 3.90 -7.25
CA GLU A 201 12.12 2.95 -8.36
C GLU A 201 10.77 2.36 -8.79
N LEU A 202 9.87 2.08 -7.84
CA LEU A 202 8.51 1.63 -8.14
C LEU A 202 7.67 2.74 -8.80
N ALA A 203 7.81 3.99 -8.36
CA ALA A 203 7.12 5.13 -8.95
C ALA A 203 7.58 5.40 -10.39
N GLU A 204 8.89 5.35 -10.65
CA GLU A 204 9.48 5.43 -11.99
C GLU A 204 8.98 4.29 -12.87
N CYS A 205 9.01 3.04 -12.36
CA CYS A 205 8.52 1.88 -13.08
C CYS A 205 7.02 1.98 -13.44
N LEU A 206 6.19 2.52 -12.54
CA LEU A 206 4.78 2.74 -12.80
C LEU A 206 4.55 3.87 -13.81
N SER A 207 5.31 4.97 -13.70
CA SER A 207 5.25 6.08 -14.66
C SER A 207 5.60 5.61 -16.07
N ASP A 208 6.68 4.84 -16.22
CA ASP A 208 7.08 4.26 -17.50
C ASP A 208 6.02 3.32 -18.05
N TYR A 209 5.42 2.48 -17.20
CA TYR A 209 4.36 1.56 -17.61
C TYR A 209 3.09 2.29 -18.07
N LEU A 210 2.70 3.38 -17.40
CA LEU A 210 1.59 4.24 -17.83
C LEU A 210 1.90 4.90 -19.19
N CYS A 211 3.13 5.39 -19.37
CA CYS A 211 3.59 5.98 -20.64
C CYS A 211 3.63 4.95 -21.78
N ASP A 212 4.15 3.75 -21.54
CA ASP A 212 4.16 2.63 -22.51
C ASP A 212 2.72 2.21 -22.89
N ALA A 213 1.75 2.37 -21.99
CA ALA A 213 0.33 2.18 -22.29
C ALA A 213 -0.34 3.37 -23.03
N GLY A 214 0.42 4.43 -23.32
CA GLY A 214 -0.02 5.63 -24.04
C GLY A 214 -0.79 6.63 -23.17
N LEU A 215 -0.53 6.65 -21.86
CA LEU A 215 -1.08 7.65 -20.92
C LEU A 215 0.00 8.70 -20.61
N ASN A 216 -0.41 9.93 -20.32
CA ASN A 216 0.52 11.01 -19.97
C ASN A 216 0.80 11.01 -18.47
N ALA A 217 1.87 10.35 -18.05
CA ALA A 217 2.27 10.23 -16.66
C ALA A 217 3.64 10.89 -16.38
N LYS A 218 3.78 11.47 -15.19
CA LYS A 218 5.05 11.99 -14.67
C LYS A 218 5.26 11.58 -13.23
N VAL A 219 6.53 11.29 -12.88
CA VAL A 219 6.93 11.09 -11.49
C VAL A 219 6.99 12.43 -10.78
N LEU A 220 6.38 12.51 -9.60
CA LEU A 220 6.26 13.71 -8.76
C LEU A 220 6.59 13.39 -7.31
N THR A 221 6.70 14.44 -6.49
CA THR A 221 7.03 14.31 -5.06
C THR A 221 6.14 15.22 -4.23
N GLU A 222 6.25 15.11 -2.90
CA GLU A 222 5.58 16.01 -1.96
C GLU A 222 5.94 17.49 -2.19
N LYS A 223 7.11 17.75 -2.81
CA LYS A 223 7.63 19.09 -3.13
C LYS A 223 7.00 19.72 -4.37
N THR A 224 6.12 19.01 -5.09
CA THR A 224 5.46 19.55 -6.28
C THR A 224 4.52 20.71 -5.92
N PRO A 225 4.55 21.85 -6.63
CA PRO A 225 3.64 22.97 -6.38
C PRO A 225 2.17 22.60 -6.62
N GLU A 226 1.25 23.23 -5.88
CA GLU A 226 -0.18 22.96 -6.00
C GLU A 226 -0.73 23.28 -7.39
N GLU A 227 -0.19 24.30 -8.06
CA GLU A 227 -0.59 24.72 -9.40
C GLU A 227 -0.26 23.66 -10.47
N GLU A 228 0.62 22.71 -10.15
CA GLU A 228 1.02 21.60 -11.02
C GLU A 228 0.27 20.29 -10.71
N THR A 229 -0.79 20.34 -9.89
CA THR A 229 -1.59 19.17 -9.51
C THR A 229 -2.15 18.47 -10.76
N PRO A 230 -1.83 17.18 -10.98
CA PRO A 230 -2.36 16.40 -12.10
C PRO A 230 -3.85 16.12 -11.98
N GLU A 231 -4.51 15.76 -13.08
CA GLU A 231 -5.92 15.36 -13.06
C GLU A 231 -6.17 14.09 -12.23
N LEU A 232 -5.24 13.14 -12.27
CA LEU A 232 -5.26 11.93 -11.46
C LEU A 232 -3.93 11.77 -10.71
N CYS A 233 -3.99 11.62 -9.39
CA CYS A 233 -2.83 11.33 -8.56
C CYS A 233 -2.78 9.85 -8.17
N ILE A 234 -1.59 9.26 -8.22
CA ILE A 234 -1.29 7.93 -7.72
C ILE A 234 -0.21 8.08 -6.63
N PHE A 235 -0.49 7.67 -5.41
CA PHE A 235 0.47 7.79 -4.30
C PHE A 235 1.10 6.43 -3.99
N CYS A 236 2.40 6.31 -4.26
CA CYS A 236 3.22 5.15 -3.91
C CYS A 236 3.53 5.13 -2.42
N ALA A 237 3.41 3.95 -1.80
CA ALA A 237 3.70 3.77 -0.38
C ALA A 237 2.95 4.79 0.51
N PRO A 238 1.60 4.76 0.57
CA PRO A 238 0.83 5.74 1.33
C PRO A 238 1.24 5.81 2.82
N HIS A 239 1.78 4.72 3.37
CA HIS A 239 2.30 4.64 4.72
C HIS A 239 3.61 5.43 4.95
N GLU A 240 4.37 5.72 3.89
CA GLU A 240 5.52 6.62 3.89
C GLU A 240 5.09 8.02 3.42
N PHE A 241 4.41 8.11 2.27
CA PHE A 241 4.12 9.38 1.61
C PHE A 241 3.34 10.35 2.49
N PHE A 242 2.29 9.88 3.17
CA PHE A 242 1.44 10.72 4.03
C PHE A 242 1.92 10.77 5.48
N PHE A 243 3.00 10.09 5.83
CA PHE A 243 3.48 10.05 7.22
C PHE A 243 4.75 10.88 7.44
N LEU A 244 5.57 11.02 6.40
CA LEU A 244 6.75 11.90 6.44
C LEU A 244 6.33 13.37 6.35
N ASP A 245 7.24 14.31 6.64
CA ASP A 245 6.90 15.74 6.68
C ASP A 245 6.82 16.36 5.28
N GLY A 246 5.99 17.40 5.11
CA GLY A 246 5.94 18.21 3.88
C GLY A 246 4.84 17.84 2.88
N ASN A 247 3.95 16.91 3.23
CA ASN A 247 2.86 16.44 2.37
C ASN A 247 1.48 17.07 2.65
N GLU A 248 1.40 18.13 3.48
CA GLU A 248 0.12 18.63 4.02
C GLU A 248 -0.91 19.00 2.94
N ILE A 249 -0.45 19.56 1.83
CA ILE A 249 -1.31 19.88 0.67
C ILE A 249 -1.93 18.60 0.07
N TRP A 250 -1.15 17.52 -0.01
CA TRP A 250 -1.52 16.24 -0.61
C TRP A 250 -2.40 15.38 0.29
N LYS A 251 -2.40 15.65 1.61
CA LYS A 251 -3.29 15.04 2.59
C LYS A 251 -4.72 15.57 2.55
N ARG A 252 -5.05 16.55 1.70
CA ARG A 252 -6.42 17.07 1.61
C ARG A 252 -7.40 15.99 1.15
N ASP A 253 -8.56 15.96 1.81
CA ASP A 253 -9.66 15.02 1.56
C ASP A 253 -10.03 14.89 0.07
N GLU A 254 -10.11 16.02 -0.62
CA GLU A 254 -10.49 16.11 -2.02
C GLU A 254 -9.49 15.49 -2.99
N ILE A 255 -8.21 15.42 -2.60
CA ILE A 255 -7.16 14.75 -3.34
C ILE A 255 -7.24 13.25 -3.08
N ILE A 256 -7.20 12.83 -1.81
CA ILE A 256 -7.17 11.41 -1.43
C ILE A 256 -8.37 10.65 -2.02
N ARG A 257 -9.59 11.19 -1.89
CA ARG A 257 -10.81 10.52 -2.37
C ARG A 257 -10.89 10.37 -3.90
N LYS A 258 -10.07 11.12 -4.64
CA LYS A 258 -9.98 11.08 -6.10
C LYS A 258 -8.71 10.38 -6.62
N SER A 259 -7.88 9.90 -5.70
CA SER A 259 -6.57 9.34 -6.03
C SER A 259 -6.57 7.83 -5.99
N ILE A 260 -5.54 7.24 -6.60
CA ILE A 260 -5.21 5.83 -6.49
C ILE A 260 -4.11 5.67 -5.44
N MET A 261 -4.26 4.69 -4.56
CA MET A 261 -3.19 4.32 -3.62
C MET A 261 -2.43 3.14 -4.19
N PHE A 262 -1.11 3.27 -4.35
CA PHE A 262 -0.27 2.13 -4.69
C PHE A 262 0.35 1.58 -3.41
N ASN A 263 -0.29 0.54 -2.88
CA ASN A 263 0.18 -0.17 -1.71
C ASN A 263 1.44 -0.99 -2.03
N THR A 264 2.49 -0.74 -1.27
CA THR A 264 3.80 -1.41 -1.39
C THR A 264 4.16 -2.19 -0.12
N GLU A 265 3.24 -2.27 0.83
CA GLU A 265 3.48 -2.80 2.17
C GLU A 265 2.57 -4.00 2.47
N GLN A 266 3.07 -4.90 3.30
CA GLN A 266 2.46 -6.19 3.57
C GLN A 266 1.47 -6.10 4.74
N PRO A 267 0.29 -6.78 4.67
CA PRO A 267 -0.76 -6.64 5.67
C PRO A 267 -0.36 -6.93 7.13
N GLN A 268 0.72 -7.70 7.34
CA GLN A 268 1.19 -8.11 8.66
C GLN A 268 2.00 -7.03 9.39
N THR A 269 2.33 -5.91 8.72
CA THR A 269 3.17 -4.85 9.29
C THR A 269 2.33 -3.70 9.86
N LEU A 270 2.89 -2.98 10.85
CA LEU A 270 2.28 -1.75 11.36
C LEU A 270 2.24 -0.64 10.30
N TRP A 271 3.16 -0.66 9.34
CA TRP A 271 3.19 0.29 8.22
C TRP A 271 1.98 0.12 7.31
N PHE A 272 1.54 -1.11 7.03
CA PHE A 272 0.29 -1.34 6.30
C PHE A 272 -0.90 -0.70 7.02
N THR A 273 -0.96 -0.83 8.35
CA THR A 273 -2.00 -0.21 9.17
C THR A 273 -1.98 1.31 9.06
N ARG A 274 -0.81 1.95 8.92
CA ARG A 274 -0.72 3.40 8.67
C ARG A 274 -1.25 3.78 7.28
N GLY A 275 -0.98 2.97 6.27
CA GLY A 275 -1.44 3.20 4.91
C GLY A 275 -2.93 2.92 4.68
N ILE A 276 -3.52 2.01 5.45
CA ILE A 276 -4.87 1.49 5.18
C ILE A 276 -5.94 2.57 5.23
N LEU A 277 -5.79 3.58 6.08
CA LEU A 277 -6.70 4.69 6.17
C LEU A 277 -6.88 5.37 4.79
N TYR A 278 -5.77 5.72 4.15
CA TYR A 278 -5.76 6.39 2.85
C TYR A 278 -6.32 5.48 1.75
N ILE A 279 -6.02 4.18 1.81
CA ILE A 279 -6.56 3.19 0.87
C ILE A 279 -8.08 3.09 1.02
N LEU A 280 -8.60 3.05 2.26
CA LEU A 280 -10.04 2.96 2.49
C LEU A 280 -10.78 4.24 2.11
N MET A 281 -10.10 5.38 2.02
CA MET A 281 -10.68 6.64 1.51
C MET A 281 -10.52 6.82 0.00
N SER A 282 -9.64 6.06 -0.67
CA SER A 282 -9.27 6.30 -2.06
C SER A 282 -10.32 5.86 -3.09
N ALA A 283 -10.07 6.24 -4.35
CA ALA A 283 -10.88 5.85 -5.50
C ALA A 283 -10.50 4.49 -6.08
N GLY A 284 -9.28 4.03 -5.83
CA GLY A 284 -8.75 2.76 -6.32
C GLY A 284 -7.45 2.38 -5.63
N VAL A 285 -7.04 1.13 -5.79
CA VAL A 285 -5.79 0.62 -5.23
C VAL A 285 -5.01 -0.23 -6.23
N MET A 286 -3.70 -0.02 -6.26
CA MET A 286 -2.74 -0.92 -6.88
C MET A 286 -2.00 -1.68 -5.77
N ASP A 287 -1.69 -2.96 -5.98
CA ASP A 287 -0.93 -3.76 -5.02
C ASP A 287 0.04 -4.72 -5.74
N LEU A 288 1.16 -5.01 -5.09
CA LEU A 288 2.18 -5.97 -5.54
C LEU A 288 1.77 -7.43 -5.28
N CYS A 289 0.93 -7.67 -4.28
CA CYS A 289 0.49 -8.99 -3.87
C CYS A 289 -0.88 -9.31 -4.48
N TYR A 290 -0.91 -10.19 -5.48
CA TYR A 290 -2.14 -10.59 -6.17
C TYR A 290 -3.27 -11.02 -5.22
N GLN A 291 -2.98 -11.86 -4.22
CA GLN A 291 -3.98 -12.34 -3.26
C GLN A 291 -4.57 -11.21 -2.39
N ASN A 292 -3.79 -10.14 -2.15
CA ASN A 292 -4.23 -9.04 -1.32
C ASN A 292 -5.26 -8.15 -2.05
N LEU A 293 -5.28 -8.17 -3.39
CA LEU A 293 -6.26 -7.45 -4.20
C LEU A 293 -7.69 -7.84 -3.83
N LYS A 294 -7.91 -9.12 -3.51
CA LYS A 294 -9.23 -9.60 -3.09
C LYS A 294 -9.75 -8.82 -1.88
N SER A 295 -8.88 -8.55 -0.90
CA SER A 295 -9.24 -7.84 0.33
C SER A 295 -9.80 -6.44 0.05
N PHE A 296 -9.24 -5.74 -0.94
CA PHE A 296 -9.70 -4.41 -1.33
C PHE A 296 -10.94 -4.47 -2.23
N SER A 297 -11.00 -5.43 -3.14
CA SER A 297 -12.17 -5.61 -4.01
C SER A 297 -13.44 -5.97 -3.22
N ASP A 298 -13.30 -6.71 -2.10
CA ASP A 298 -14.41 -7.07 -1.21
C ASP A 298 -15.04 -5.87 -0.50
N VAL A 299 -14.30 -4.77 -0.38
CA VAL A 299 -14.81 -3.50 0.13
C VAL A 299 -15.17 -2.51 -0.98
N GLY A 300 -15.25 -2.99 -2.23
CA GLY A 300 -15.72 -2.24 -3.38
C GLY A 300 -14.71 -1.26 -3.97
N LEU A 301 -13.42 -1.44 -3.69
CA LEU A 301 -12.38 -0.68 -4.39
C LEU A 301 -12.08 -1.33 -5.75
N PRO A 302 -11.98 -0.55 -6.84
CA PRO A 302 -11.28 -0.98 -8.04
C PRO A 302 -9.83 -1.35 -7.70
N VAL A 303 -9.37 -2.49 -8.20
CA VAL A 303 -8.05 -3.03 -7.90
C VAL A 303 -7.24 -3.28 -9.16
N PHE A 304 -5.92 -3.17 -9.05
CA PHE A 304 -4.99 -3.52 -10.11
C PHE A 304 -3.75 -4.22 -9.54
N HIS A 305 -3.39 -5.36 -10.14
CA HIS A 305 -2.16 -6.06 -9.82
C HIS A 305 -0.99 -5.37 -10.50
N PHE A 306 -0.05 -4.83 -9.72
CA PHE A 306 1.15 -4.22 -10.28
C PHE A 306 2.23 -5.27 -10.54
N ASP A 307 2.22 -5.82 -11.76
CA ASP A 307 3.25 -6.70 -12.30
C ASP A 307 3.59 -6.31 -13.76
N PRO A 308 4.21 -5.14 -13.98
CA PRO A 308 4.45 -4.65 -15.33
C PRO A 308 5.31 -5.64 -16.15
N PRO A 309 5.15 -5.68 -17.48
CA PRO A 309 6.07 -6.43 -18.32
C PRO A 309 7.51 -5.94 -18.15
N VAL A 310 8.48 -6.86 -18.17
CA VAL A 310 9.91 -6.53 -18.06
C VAL A 310 10.61 -6.80 -19.39
N LYS A 311 11.30 -5.80 -19.92
CA LYS A 311 12.15 -5.94 -21.12
C LYS A 311 13.45 -6.66 -20.77
N ILE A 312 13.83 -7.62 -21.61
CA ILE A 312 15.11 -8.32 -21.52
C ILE A 312 16.18 -7.44 -22.16
N GLU A 313 16.96 -6.77 -21.33
CA GLU A 313 18.06 -5.91 -21.74
C GLU A 313 19.25 -6.06 -20.78
N ALA A 314 20.44 -5.79 -21.30
CA ALA A 314 21.67 -5.81 -20.50
C ALA A 314 21.70 -4.63 -19.52
N CYS A 315 21.99 -4.93 -18.26
CA CYS A 315 22.20 -3.93 -17.23
C CYS A 315 23.40 -3.05 -17.57
N LYS A 316 23.22 -1.73 -17.52
CA LYS A 316 24.30 -0.77 -17.75
C LYS A 316 24.71 -0.13 -16.43
N LEU A 317 26.01 -0.24 -16.11
CA LEU A 317 26.63 0.46 -14.99
C LEU A 317 27.43 1.66 -15.51
N SER A 318 27.24 2.82 -14.89
CA SER A 318 28.01 4.03 -15.16
C SER A 318 29.45 3.91 -14.66
N GLU A 319 30.32 4.84 -15.06
CA GLU A 319 31.69 4.92 -14.53
C GLU A 319 31.75 5.23 -13.03
N VAL A 320 30.71 5.88 -12.49
CA VAL A 320 30.56 6.10 -11.04
C VAL A 320 30.23 4.78 -10.35
N ASP A 321 29.31 4.00 -10.91
CA ASP A 321 28.92 2.69 -10.37
C ASP A 321 30.13 1.74 -10.28
N LYS A 322 30.96 1.69 -11.32
CA LYS A 322 32.16 0.83 -11.36
C LYS A 322 33.20 1.16 -10.28
N LYS A 323 33.16 2.36 -9.69
CA LYS A 323 34.07 2.74 -8.59
C LYS A 323 33.63 2.19 -7.24
N HIS A 324 32.38 1.70 -7.12
CA HIS A 324 31.82 1.22 -5.86
C HIS A 324 32.53 -0.03 -5.33
N PRO A 325 32.72 -0.17 -3.99
CA PRO A 325 33.42 -1.32 -3.41
C PRO A 325 32.83 -2.68 -3.82
N LEU A 326 31.50 -2.78 -3.93
CA LEU A 326 30.84 -4.01 -4.34
C LEU A 326 31.13 -4.41 -5.80
N PHE A 327 31.47 -3.47 -6.67
CA PHE A 327 31.90 -3.80 -8.03
C PHE A 327 33.34 -4.37 -8.03
N ARG A 328 34.20 -3.85 -7.16
CA ARG A 328 35.62 -4.25 -7.10
C ARG A 328 35.82 -5.71 -6.70
N ILE A 329 34.92 -6.25 -5.88
CA ILE A 329 34.97 -7.64 -5.40
C ILE A 329 34.39 -8.65 -6.39
N LEU A 330 33.84 -8.21 -7.53
CA LEU A 330 33.35 -9.13 -8.56
C LEU A 330 34.49 -9.97 -9.15
N PRO A 331 34.21 -11.21 -9.63
CA PRO A 331 35.16 -11.95 -10.45
C PRO A 331 35.60 -11.16 -11.68
N GLU A 332 36.83 -11.37 -12.16
CA GLU A 332 37.39 -10.57 -13.26
C GLU A 332 36.56 -10.64 -14.55
N LYS A 333 36.05 -11.82 -14.96
CA LYS A 333 35.21 -11.86 -16.17
C LYS A 333 33.84 -11.21 -15.96
N ALA A 334 33.32 -11.22 -14.72
CA ALA A 334 32.07 -10.55 -14.39
C ALA A 334 32.19 -9.01 -14.47
N LYS A 335 33.41 -8.45 -14.45
CA LYS A 335 33.66 -7.01 -14.64
C LYS A 335 33.67 -6.57 -16.12
N ILE A 336 33.86 -7.51 -17.05
CA ILE A 336 34.00 -7.22 -18.49
C ILE A 336 32.68 -6.70 -19.07
N GLY A 337 31.56 -7.24 -18.62
CA GLY A 337 30.24 -6.85 -19.09
C GLY A 337 29.14 -7.78 -18.59
N SER A 338 27.91 -7.35 -18.74
CA SER A 338 26.73 -8.11 -18.36
C SER A 338 25.81 -8.27 -19.57
N THR A 339 25.13 -9.42 -19.62
CA THR A 339 24.10 -9.70 -20.61
C THR A 339 23.16 -10.77 -20.07
N PRO A 340 21.84 -10.61 -20.22
CA PRO A 340 20.89 -11.63 -19.77
C PRO A 340 21.01 -12.93 -20.58
N PHE A 341 21.50 -12.87 -21.82
CA PHE A 341 21.57 -13.99 -22.75
C PHE A 341 22.75 -14.95 -22.51
N ARG A 342 23.57 -14.69 -21.49
CA ARG A 342 24.71 -15.55 -21.17
C ARG A 342 24.22 -16.92 -20.72
N SER A 343 24.79 -17.98 -21.28
CA SER A 343 24.47 -19.34 -20.84
C SER A 343 24.91 -19.55 -19.40
N ILE A 344 24.27 -20.48 -18.68
CA ILE A 344 24.58 -20.70 -17.26
C ILE A 344 26.04 -21.12 -17.06
N ALA A 345 26.62 -21.90 -17.96
CA ALA A 345 28.01 -22.37 -17.85
C ALA A 345 29.06 -21.23 -17.96
N GLU A 346 28.73 -20.12 -18.63
CA GLU A 346 29.63 -18.98 -18.84
C GLU A 346 29.61 -17.97 -17.69
N ARG A 347 28.73 -18.16 -16.71
CA ARG A 347 28.56 -17.24 -15.57
C ARG A 347 29.57 -17.55 -14.48
N ASP A 348 30.37 -16.56 -14.13
CA ASP A 348 31.49 -16.69 -13.17
C ASP A 348 31.05 -16.68 -11.70
N ILE A 349 29.83 -16.20 -11.40
CA ILE A 349 29.28 -16.23 -10.03
C ILE A 349 28.36 -17.45 -9.95
N ASP A 350 28.61 -18.36 -9.01
CA ASP A 350 27.77 -19.54 -8.83
C ASP A 350 26.43 -19.17 -8.19
N VAL A 351 26.49 -18.38 -7.11
CA VAL A 351 25.31 -18.02 -6.32
C VAL A 351 25.36 -16.54 -5.94
N SER A 352 24.29 -15.80 -6.17
CA SER A 352 24.14 -14.44 -5.65
C SER A 352 22.92 -14.26 -4.75
N PHE A 353 23.01 -13.29 -3.85
CA PHE A 353 21.91 -12.88 -2.98
C PHE A 353 22.03 -11.39 -2.66
N PHE A 354 20.89 -10.68 -2.65
CA PHE A 354 20.78 -9.30 -2.18
C PHE A 354 19.66 -9.15 -1.15
N GLY A 355 19.99 -8.66 0.04
CA GLY A 355 18.97 -8.38 1.03
C GLY A 355 19.46 -7.80 2.34
N ASN A 356 18.50 -7.22 3.08
CA ASN A 356 18.71 -6.79 4.44
C ASN A 356 18.74 -7.98 5.39
N ALA A 357 19.42 -7.77 6.52
CA ALA A 357 19.52 -8.75 7.57
C ALA A 357 18.16 -9.02 8.21
N SER A 358 17.93 -10.28 8.53
CA SER A 358 16.77 -10.74 9.28
C SER A 358 17.11 -12.05 9.96
N ARG A 359 16.45 -12.33 11.09
CA ARG A 359 16.65 -13.58 11.83
C ARG A 359 16.50 -14.82 10.94
N LYS A 360 15.55 -14.79 10.01
CA LYS A 360 15.29 -15.88 9.05
C LYS A 360 16.46 -16.07 8.08
N ARG A 361 16.93 -14.98 7.45
CA ARG A 361 18.07 -15.01 6.53
C ARG A 361 19.38 -15.38 7.24
N GLU A 362 19.64 -14.85 8.44
CA GLU A 362 20.82 -15.22 9.24
C GLU A 362 20.82 -16.72 9.55
N LYS A 363 19.66 -17.26 9.95
CA LYS A 363 19.50 -18.70 10.23
C LYS A 363 19.72 -19.55 8.98
N PHE A 364 19.27 -19.11 7.80
CA PHE A 364 19.52 -19.81 6.55
C PHE A 364 21.01 -19.83 6.21
N PHE A 365 21.65 -18.66 6.09
CA PHE A 365 23.06 -18.58 5.68
C PHE A 365 24.01 -19.20 6.70
N SER A 366 23.75 -19.09 8.01
CA SER A 366 24.60 -19.73 9.04
C SER A 366 24.54 -21.26 8.97
N ARG A 367 23.37 -21.84 8.73
CA ARG A 367 23.21 -23.30 8.58
C ARG A 367 23.84 -23.83 7.31
N SER A 368 23.81 -23.04 6.25
CA SER A 368 24.34 -23.41 4.92
C SER A 368 25.73 -22.84 4.65
N ALA A 369 26.42 -22.30 5.66
CA ALA A 369 27.70 -21.60 5.46
C ALA A 369 28.78 -22.52 4.88
N ALA A 370 28.90 -23.74 5.40
CA ALA A 370 29.85 -24.75 4.92
C ALA A 370 29.55 -25.20 3.47
N PHE A 371 28.30 -25.13 3.05
CA PHE A 371 27.90 -25.39 1.68
C PHE A 371 28.35 -24.24 0.78
N PHE A 372 27.91 -23.00 1.07
CA PHE A 372 28.20 -21.84 0.25
C PHE A 372 29.69 -21.47 0.20
N SER A 373 30.50 -21.88 1.17
CA SER A 373 31.96 -21.70 1.13
C SER A 373 32.65 -22.49 0.01
N ASN A 374 31.98 -23.49 -0.57
CA ASN A 374 32.51 -24.29 -1.69
C ASN A 374 32.20 -23.68 -3.07
N TYR A 375 31.47 -22.56 -3.11
CA TYR A 375 31.00 -21.94 -4.36
C TYR A 375 31.44 -20.47 -4.44
N GLN A 376 31.59 -19.97 -5.67
CA GLN A 376 31.88 -18.56 -5.93
C GLN A 376 30.63 -17.71 -5.66
N CYS A 377 30.45 -17.25 -4.43
CA CYS A 377 29.25 -16.54 -4.00
C CYS A 377 29.40 -15.01 -4.02
N PHE A 378 28.34 -14.30 -4.41
CA PHE A 378 28.18 -12.87 -4.18
C PHE A 378 26.99 -12.62 -3.23
N LEU A 379 27.27 -12.50 -1.93
CA LEU A 379 26.25 -12.33 -0.90
C LEU A 379 26.27 -10.89 -0.37
N TYR A 380 25.38 -10.04 -0.89
CA TYR A 380 25.15 -8.72 -0.34
C TYR A 380 24.15 -8.80 0.81
N TYR A 381 24.68 -8.75 2.04
CA TYR A 381 23.92 -8.87 3.27
C TYR A 381 24.06 -7.62 4.15
N ARG A 382 23.02 -6.79 4.20
CA ARG A 382 23.07 -5.48 4.88
C ARG A 382 22.43 -5.51 6.25
N LYS A 383 23.17 -5.17 7.31
CA LYS A 383 22.62 -4.81 8.63
C LYS A 383 22.43 -3.30 8.65
N ALA A 384 21.20 -2.82 8.51
CA ALA A 384 20.93 -1.39 8.58
C ALA A 384 19.66 -1.08 9.34
N ASP A 385 19.70 0.05 10.04
CA ASP A 385 18.58 0.70 10.70
C ASP A 385 18.11 1.87 9.82
N GLY A 386 16.82 1.91 9.50
CA GLY A 386 16.20 3.01 8.74
C GLY A 386 16.12 2.84 7.21
N PRO A 387 15.50 3.81 6.51
CA PRO A 387 15.30 3.79 5.06
C PRO A 387 16.64 3.89 4.30
N ILE A 388 16.63 3.47 3.04
CA ILE A 388 17.78 3.60 2.14
C ILE A 388 17.69 4.96 1.46
N PRO A 389 18.61 5.91 1.70
CA PRO A 389 18.63 7.17 0.98
C PRO A 389 18.86 6.92 -0.50
N SER A 390 18.17 7.65 -1.37
CA SER A 390 18.35 7.60 -2.83
C SER A 390 19.61 8.33 -3.32
N THR A 391 20.38 8.95 -2.42
CA THR A 391 21.55 9.76 -2.77
C THR A 391 22.88 9.12 -2.33
N GLY A 392 23.93 9.40 -3.10
CA GLY A 392 25.30 9.04 -2.76
C GLY A 392 25.66 7.58 -3.07
N VAL A 393 26.32 6.91 -2.12
CA VAL A 393 26.90 5.56 -2.30
C VAL A 393 25.83 4.47 -2.51
N TYR A 394 24.58 4.73 -2.13
CA TYR A 394 23.50 3.74 -2.16
C TYR A 394 22.72 3.68 -3.47
N ASP A 395 22.85 4.66 -4.37
CA ASP A 395 22.16 4.70 -5.66
C ASP A 395 22.47 3.47 -6.52
N ILE A 396 23.73 3.00 -6.50
CA ILE A 396 24.15 1.80 -7.21
C ILE A 396 23.41 0.53 -6.77
N LEU A 397 22.87 0.49 -5.53
CA LEU A 397 22.17 -0.69 -5.01
C LEU A 397 20.83 -0.95 -5.72
N SER A 398 20.34 0.00 -6.52
CA SER A 398 19.21 -0.21 -7.43
C SER A 398 19.60 -1.02 -8.68
N ARG A 399 20.79 -0.78 -9.24
CA ARG A 399 21.25 -1.36 -10.52
C ARG A 399 22.13 -2.60 -10.36
N LEU A 400 23.00 -2.62 -9.36
CA LEU A 400 23.97 -3.69 -9.13
C LEU A 400 23.35 -5.08 -8.95
N PRO A 401 22.19 -5.26 -8.27
CA PRO A 401 21.57 -6.58 -8.16
C PRO A 401 21.32 -7.24 -9.51
N ARG A 402 20.79 -6.48 -10.48
CA ARG A 402 20.56 -6.96 -11.86
C ARG A 402 21.88 -7.30 -12.56
N TYR A 403 22.88 -6.42 -12.46
CA TYR A 403 24.21 -6.67 -13.06
C TYR A 403 24.86 -7.95 -12.51
N VAL A 404 24.79 -8.16 -11.20
CA VAL A 404 25.32 -9.37 -10.55
C VAL A 404 24.52 -10.60 -10.96
N ALA A 405 23.19 -10.51 -11.03
CA ALA A 405 22.33 -11.59 -11.51
C ALA A 405 22.68 -12.00 -12.96
N GLU A 406 22.92 -11.04 -13.87
CA GLU A 406 23.38 -11.32 -15.26
C GLU A 406 24.73 -12.06 -15.32
N ASN A 407 25.50 -12.03 -14.23
CA ASN A 407 26.77 -12.75 -14.07
C ASN A 407 26.66 -13.98 -13.14
N SER A 408 25.46 -14.29 -12.62
CA SER A 408 25.22 -15.37 -11.66
C SER A 408 24.47 -16.55 -12.27
N LYS A 409 24.90 -17.78 -11.99
CA LYS A 409 24.17 -19.01 -12.36
C LYS A 409 22.84 -19.07 -11.63
N VAL A 410 22.87 -18.91 -10.31
CA VAL A 410 21.70 -18.91 -9.43
C VAL A 410 21.59 -17.58 -8.69
N ALA A 411 20.40 -16.99 -8.66
CA ALA A 411 20.05 -15.92 -7.73
C ALA A 411 19.08 -16.43 -6.68
N LEU A 412 19.47 -16.34 -5.41
CA LEU A 412 18.64 -16.75 -4.29
C LEU A 412 17.65 -15.64 -3.92
N ASN A 413 16.39 -16.02 -3.71
CA ASN A 413 15.40 -15.18 -3.05
C ASN A 413 14.95 -15.81 -1.73
N ILE A 414 15.47 -15.27 -0.63
CA ILE A 414 15.10 -15.67 0.73
C ILE A 414 14.25 -14.54 1.33
N HIS A 415 13.04 -14.85 1.75
CA HIS A 415 12.12 -13.87 2.31
C HIS A 415 12.68 -13.28 3.60
N ARG A 416 12.30 -12.03 3.89
CA ARG A 416 12.74 -11.36 5.12
C ARG A 416 12.17 -12.04 6.36
N ASP A 417 10.93 -12.46 6.29
CA ASP A 417 10.13 -13.05 7.37
C ASP A 417 9.27 -14.20 6.80
N ASP A 418 8.20 -14.56 7.50
CA ASP A 418 7.30 -15.65 7.12
C ASP A 418 6.26 -15.24 6.06
N ASN A 419 6.33 -14.00 5.55
CA ASN A 419 5.49 -13.56 4.45
C ASN A 419 6.05 -14.06 3.13
N CYS A 420 5.33 -15.00 2.55
CA CYS A 420 5.68 -15.68 1.31
C CYS A 420 5.07 -15.01 0.07
N PHE A 421 4.80 -13.70 0.07
CA PHE A 421 4.27 -13.08 -1.15
C PHE A 421 5.30 -13.10 -2.28
N PHE A 422 4.82 -13.10 -3.52
CA PHE A 422 5.70 -13.14 -4.68
C PHE A 422 6.40 -11.77 -4.87
N GLU A 423 7.69 -11.69 -4.53
CA GLU A 423 8.52 -10.48 -4.64
C GLU A 423 8.87 -10.15 -6.11
N TRP A 424 7.88 -9.71 -6.91
CA TRP A 424 8.00 -9.48 -8.35
C TRP A 424 9.27 -8.71 -8.74
N HIS A 425 9.62 -7.66 -7.99
CA HIS A 425 10.81 -6.86 -8.28
C HIS A 425 12.12 -7.68 -8.20
N ARG A 426 12.29 -8.47 -7.14
CA ARG A 426 13.50 -9.28 -6.93
C ARG A 426 13.51 -10.50 -7.83
N ILE A 427 12.39 -11.22 -7.86
CA ILE A 427 12.25 -12.46 -8.61
C ILE A 427 12.30 -12.15 -10.09
N VAL A 428 11.46 -11.27 -10.61
CA VAL A 428 11.29 -11.04 -12.05
C VAL A 428 12.26 -10.00 -12.57
N LYS A 429 12.17 -8.75 -12.08
CA LYS A 429 12.91 -7.61 -12.67
C LYS A 429 14.43 -7.75 -12.47
N GLN A 430 14.87 -8.17 -11.29
CA GLN A 430 16.29 -8.35 -10.97
C GLN A 430 16.80 -9.77 -11.30
N GLY A 431 15.98 -10.80 -11.11
CA GLY A 431 16.34 -12.20 -11.32
C GLY A 431 16.05 -12.67 -12.75
N LEU A 432 14.82 -13.08 -13.03
CA LEU A 432 14.42 -13.75 -14.27
C LEU A 432 14.80 -12.98 -15.53
N ALA A 433 14.58 -11.66 -15.55
CA ALA A 433 14.94 -10.81 -16.69
C ALA A 433 16.47 -10.71 -16.95
N SER A 434 17.29 -11.11 -15.97
CA SER A 434 18.76 -11.21 -16.07
C SER A 434 19.24 -12.56 -16.60
N GLY A 435 18.31 -13.47 -16.92
CA GLY A 435 18.60 -14.84 -17.37
C GLY A 435 19.29 -15.73 -16.33
N THR A 436 19.33 -15.33 -15.06
CA THR A 436 19.79 -16.22 -13.97
C THR A 436 18.68 -17.17 -13.56
N ILE A 437 19.02 -18.32 -12.99
CA ILE A 437 18.02 -19.22 -12.41
C ILE A 437 17.66 -18.70 -11.02
N VAL A 438 16.43 -18.23 -10.86
CA VAL A 438 15.94 -17.81 -9.56
C VAL A 438 15.53 -19.04 -8.75
N VAL A 439 16.13 -19.19 -7.58
CA VAL A 439 15.76 -20.19 -6.58
C VAL A 439 15.21 -19.44 -5.36
N THR A 440 13.92 -19.62 -5.09
CA THR A 440 13.22 -18.89 -4.03
C THR A 440 12.63 -19.85 -3.00
N GLU A 441 12.33 -19.34 -1.80
CA GLU A 441 11.41 -20.02 -0.89
C GLU A 441 10.02 -20.18 -1.54
N GLU A 442 9.16 -21.00 -0.95
CA GLU A 442 7.77 -21.11 -1.38
C GLU A 442 7.07 -19.74 -1.35
N CYS A 443 6.54 -19.33 -2.50
CA CYS A 443 5.82 -18.09 -2.68
C CYS A 443 4.32 -18.36 -2.89
N PHE A 444 3.49 -17.35 -2.64
CA PHE A 444 2.10 -17.32 -3.09
C PHE A 444 2.04 -17.44 -4.62
N PRO A 445 0.99 -18.08 -5.16
CA PRO A 445 0.89 -18.31 -6.59
C PRO A 445 0.77 -16.98 -7.34
N HIS A 446 1.51 -16.86 -8.45
CA HIS A 446 1.43 -15.70 -9.32
C HIS A 446 0.61 -16.04 -10.59
N PRO A 447 -0.21 -15.10 -11.11
CA PRO A 447 -1.03 -15.36 -12.31
C PRO A 447 -0.22 -15.75 -13.54
N LEU A 448 0.94 -15.12 -13.71
CA LEU A 448 1.83 -15.28 -14.86
C LEU A 448 3.01 -16.24 -14.59
N TYR A 449 3.91 -15.88 -13.67
CA TYR A 449 5.11 -16.68 -13.37
C TYR A 449 4.80 -17.91 -12.52
N LYS A 450 5.32 -19.08 -12.93
CA LYS A 450 5.03 -20.39 -12.31
C LYS A 450 6.29 -21.08 -11.79
N ALA A 451 6.22 -21.59 -10.56
CA ALA A 451 7.27 -22.41 -9.98
C ALA A 451 7.41 -23.73 -10.77
N GLY A 452 8.65 -24.17 -11.02
CA GLY A 452 8.97 -25.32 -11.85
C GLY A 452 8.95 -25.05 -13.36
N GLU A 453 8.47 -23.88 -13.80
CA GLU A 453 8.43 -23.51 -15.22
C GLU A 453 9.31 -22.30 -15.52
N HIS A 454 9.22 -21.29 -14.66
CA HIS A 454 9.81 -19.96 -14.83
C HIS A 454 10.87 -19.67 -13.76
N PHE A 455 10.73 -20.27 -12.58
CA PHE A 455 11.68 -20.20 -11.47
C PHE A 455 11.58 -21.49 -10.67
N LEU A 456 12.53 -21.73 -9.76
CA LEU A 456 12.48 -22.89 -8.87
C LEU A 456 12.17 -22.47 -7.45
N SER A 457 11.38 -23.28 -6.76
CA SER A 457 11.00 -23.05 -5.38
C SER A 457 11.34 -24.27 -4.54
N GLU A 458 11.91 -24.04 -3.35
CA GLU A 458 12.28 -25.10 -2.43
C GLU A 458 12.29 -24.57 -0.99
N THR A 459 12.08 -25.47 -0.04
CA THR A 459 12.24 -25.19 1.38
C THR A 459 13.69 -24.78 1.71
N PRO A 460 13.93 -23.83 2.64
CA PRO A 460 15.28 -23.41 3.01
C PRO A 460 16.22 -24.54 3.44
N ARG A 461 15.67 -25.67 3.90
CA ARG A 461 16.44 -26.85 4.33
C ARG A 461 17.07 -27.58 3.14
N HIS A 462 16.36 -27.68 2.02
CA HIS A 462 16.77 -28.47 0.86
C HIS A 462 17.32 -27.62 -0.29
N MET A 463 17.18 -26.29 -0.20
CA MET A 463 17.68 -25.35 -1.19
C MET A 463 19.17 -25.50 -1.55
N PRO A 464 20.10 -25.79 -0.62
CA PRO A 464 21.49 -26.09 -1.00
C PRO A 464 21.62 -27.27 -1.97
N ASN A 465 20.86 -28.35 -1.77
CA ASN A 465 20.90 -29.52 -2.64
C ASN A 465 20.37 -29.19 -4.04
N LEU A 466 19.34 -28.35 -4.13
CA LEU A 466 18.83 -27.86 -5.41
C LEU A 466 19.88 -27.01 -6.15
N VAL A 467 20.56 -26.12 -5.43
CA VAL A 467 21.66 -25.31 -5.99
C VAL A 467 22.81 -26.20 -6.48
N GLU A 468 23.20 -27.20 -5.69
CA GLU A 468 24.23 -28.16 -6.08
C GLU A 468 23.85 -28.91 -7.36
N TRP A 469 22.63 -29.43 -7.42
CA TRP A 469 22.11 -30.12 -8.58
C TRP A 469 22.17 -29.23 -9.83
N LEU A 470 21.65 -28.00 -9.76
CA LEU A 470 21.67 -27.05 -10.88
C LEU A 470 23.07 -26.75 -11.42
N ILE A 471 24.07 -26.70 -10.53
CA ILE A 471 25.43 -26.29 -10.90
C ILE A 471 26.30 -27.48 -11.31
N GLN A 472 26.21 -28.61 -10.62
CA GLN A 472 27.18 -29.71 -10.70
C GLN A 472 26.74 -30.88 -11.60
N THR A 473 25.46 -30.96 -11.95
CA THR A 473 24.91 -32.11 -12.68
C THR A 473 24.47 -31.74 -14.08
N GLU A 474 24.58 -32.68 -15.02
CA GLU A 474 24.20 -32.46 -16.43
C GLU A 474 22.68 -32.28 -16.58
N ASP A 475 21.89 -33.03 -15.81
CA ASP A 475 20.43 -32.90 -15.77
C ASP A 475 19.98 -31.59 -15.14
N GLY A 476 20.62 -31.15 -14.05
CA GLY A 476 20.36 -29.83 -13.45
C GLY A 476 20.68 -28.67 -14.39
N GLN A 477 21.77 -28.75 -15.15
CA GLN A 477 22.14 -27.74 -16.14
C GLN A 477 21.17 -27.71 -17.34
N LYS A 478 20.65 -28.88 -17.77
CA LYS A 478 19.59 -28.96 -18.79
C LYS A 478 18.31 -28.30 -18.30
N GLU A 479 17.92 -28.55 -17.06
CA GLU A 479 16.74 -27.92 -16.48
C GLU A 479 16.91 -26.40 -16.33
N ALA A 480 18.09 -25.94 -15.90
CA ALA A 480 18.43 -24.53 -15.85
C ALA A 480 18.25 -23.86 -17.23
N ALA A 481 18.77 -24.47 -18.29
CA ALA A 481 18.61 -23.96 -19.65
C ALA A 481 17.13 -23.93 -20.09
N ARG A 482 16.34 -24.95 -19.75
CA ARG A 482 14.90 -24.99 -20.04
C ARG A 482 14.15 -23.84 -19.36
N ILE A 483 14.41 -23.62 -18.06
CA ILE A 483 13.77 -22.55 -17.28
C ILE A 483 14.17 -21.17 -17.82
N GLN A 484 15.45 -20.98 -18.15
CA GLN A 484 15.93 -19.73 -18.75
C GLN A 484 15.20 -19.45 -20.08
N GLN A 485 15.06 -20.47 -20.95
CA GLN A 485 14.36 -20.31 -22.22
C GLN A 485 12.88 -19.99 -22.03
N ASN A 486 12.18 -20.71 -21.14
CA ASN A 486 10.77 -20.44 -20.82
C ASN A 486 10.55 -18.99 -20.39
N ILE A 487 11.46 -18.42 -19.60
CA ILE A 487 11.42 -17.02 -19.19
C ILE A 487 11.59 -16.07 -20.37
N PHE A 488 12.53 -16.36 -21.28
CA PHE A 488 12.74 -15.53 -22.45
C PHE A 488 11.50 -15.54 -23.35
N ASP A 489 10.93 -16.71 -23.59
CA ASP A 489 9.69 -16.85 -24.36
C ASP A 489 8.54 -16.06 -23.72
N LEU A 490 8.38 -16.16 -22.40
CA LEU A 490 7.33 -15.45 -21.66
C LEU A 490 7.52 -13.93 -21.71
N LEU A 491 8.73 -13.42 -21.45
CA LEU A 491 9.00 -11.98 -21.39
C LEU A 491 9.05 -11.33 -22.79
N GLN A 492 9.20 -12.12 -23.85
CA GLN A 492 9.14 -11.67 -25.24
C GLN A 492 7.75 -11.83 -25.89
N ASP A 493 6.76 -12.39 -25.17
CA ASP A 493 5.40 -12.53 -25.68
C ASP A 493 4.69 -11.17 -25.78
N GLU A 494 4.64 -10.63 -27.00
CA GLU A 494 3.96 -9.37 -27.30
C GLU A 494 2.46 -9.39 -26.97
N LYS A 495 1.78 -10.55 -27.00
CA LYS A 495 0.36 -10.64 -26.64
C LYS A 495 0.17 -10.37 -25.16
N ILE A 496 1.04 -10.93 -24.32
CA ILE A 496 1.02 -10.69 -22.88
C ILE A 496 1.35 -9.23 -22.60
N PHE A 497 2.39 -8.69 -23.24
CA PHE A 497 2.78 -7.28 -23.09
C PHE A 497 1.63 -6.32 -23.44
N ASN A 498 1.01 -6.52 -24.62
CA ASN A 498 -0.12 -5.71 -25.07
C ASN A 498 -1.33 -5.85 -24.15
N SER A 499 -1.65 -7.07 -23.71
CA SER A 499 -2.73 -7.33 -22.76
C SER A 499 -2.51 -6.59 -21.44
N LYS A 500 -1.29 -6.60 -20.90
CA LYS A 500 -0.94 -5.90 -19.66
C LYS A 500 -1.13 -4.39 -19.81
N ASN A 501 -0.73 -3.80 -20.94
CA ASN A 501 -1.00 -2.38 -21.22
C ASN A 501 -2.50 -2.09 -21.29
N ILE A 502 -3.28 -2.97 -21.90
CA ILE A 502 -4.74 -2.84 -21.99
C ILE A 502 -5.40 -2.93 -20.60
N ASP A 503 -4.98 -3.86 -19.75
CA ASP A 503 -5.48 -4.01 -18.38
C ASP A 503 -5.24 -2.73 -17.56
N LEU A 504 -4.05 -2.14 -17.65
CA LEU A 504 -3.73 -0.88 -16.98
C LEU A 504 -4.64 0.25 -17.47
N LYS A 505 -4.85 0.38 -18.78
CA LYS A 505 -5.76 1.40 -19.33
C LYS A 505 -7.19 1.20 -18.85
N ASN A 506 -7.68 -0.04 -18.85
CA ASN A 506 -9.01 -0.37 -18.39
C ASN A 506 -9.19 0.01 -16.91
N TYR A 507 -8.19 -0.30 -16.07
CA TYR A 507 -8.20 0.09 -14.67
C TYR A 507 -8.21 1.62 -14.48
N ILE A 508 -7.30 2.35 -15.14
CA ILE A 508 -7.24 3.81 -15.04
C ILE A 508 -8.54 4.45 -15.51
N SER A 509 -9.12 3.99 -16.63
CA SER A 509 -10.39 4.52 -17.12
C SER A 509 -11.56 4.22 -16.19
N ALA A 510 -11.58 3.02 -15.58
CA ALA A 510 -12.60 2.64 -14.61
C ALA A 510 -12.56 3.54 -13.37
N VAL A 511 -11.38 3.75 -12.78
CA VAL A 511 -11.22 4.66 -11.64
C VAL A 511 -11.58 6.10 -12.05
N TRP A 512 -11.05 6.58 -13.18
CA TRP A 512 -11.28 7.94 -13.65
C TRP A 512 -12.77 8.27 -13.86
N SER A 513 -13.54 7.29 -14.31
CA SER A 513 -14.98 7.45 -14.53
C SER A 513 -15.78 7.58 -13.23
N THR A 514 -15.21 7.24 -12.06
CA THR A 514 -15.86 7.37 -10.75
C THR A 514 -15.53 8.66 -10.00
N VAL A 515 -14.43 9.33 -10.37
CA VAL A 515 -13.91 10.51 -9.65
C VAL A 515 -14.20 11.83 -10.36
N LYS A 516 -14.62 11.78 -11.62
CA LYS A 516 -15.17 12.89 -12.39
C LYS A 516 -16.62 13.14 -11.99
#